data_AF-A0A9W9K0V8-F1
#
_entry.id   AF-A0A9W9K0V8-F1
#
_cell.length_a   1.000
_cell.length_b   1.000
_cell.length_c   1.000
_cell.angle_alpha   90.00
_cell.angle_beta   90.00
_cell.angle_gamma   90.00
#
_symmetry.space_group_name_H-M   'P 1'
#
loop_
_entity.id
_entity.type
_entity.pdbx_description
1 polymer ?
#
loop_
_entity_poly.entity_id
_entity_poly.type
_entity_poly.pdbx_seq_one_letter_code
_entity_poly.pdbx_strand_id
1 'polypeptide(L)'
;MASKVLQNLKRFSTCDIGDALVKLKHPYGGFLDGLKMFSPEPGTSIYGPAVTVKMVETKSPEATPSMHFADANKEGHVMYIQQPKGLPSACWGGLMSTRAQKLGALGVIIDGRMRDTQEHRDISFPVFARGTSVLGSNSFTRASEINVPLQFRGDLWIHPSDMMVGDENGVVVVPSSLMEQVVELCQERYEIDEKTFAALRAGRTDTTSGVRYKRYVSKQHSLPAAYYRGGTSRAVVFNQSHLPPRPQWDNIFRGVIGSPDSYGRQLDGLGGGISSLSKVCVVGRSTHPDADVDYTFASLGVKNTDVDYSSNCGNMISAIGPFAIDQKLVSPQTPDSATVRIHNTNTGKIITATFPVVDGEAASSGDFAIDGVSGTAARIQLDFVNPAGSVTGKMLPTGNATDEFDGVQATCIDVANPCVFVQAKELGVRGDLTPDEITSHPDLLKRLDSIRRQAGVKMGIAKSTDTVPGSIPKICMVSAPKPNEKEPVDLLVRAISVGQPHKAVPITVALAVSSAARVAGSTVEAATSKSPATEAGTTIGHASGNLLVGAQFDKNELVAATVFRTARRLFDGKIYWKS
;
A
#
# COMPACT_ATOMS: atom_id res chain seq x y z
N MET A 1 6.17 10.87 17.60
CA MET A 1 5.04 10.91 16.66
C MET A 1 3.87 11.75 17.20
N ALA A 2 3.40 11.53 18.44
CA ALA A 2 2.25 12.24 19.02
C ALA A 2 2.33 13.79 18.99
N SER A 3 3.52 14.40 19.13
CA SER A 3 3.63 15.87 19.15
C SER A 3 3.37 16.52 17.78
N LYS A 4 3.68 15.85 16.67
CA LYS A 4 3.50 16.39 15.31
C LYS A 4 2.04 16.37 14.87
N VAL A 5 1.32 15.29 15.21
CA VAL A 5 -0.12 15.16 14.94
C VAL A 5 -0.90 16.24 15.72
N LEU A 6 -0.57 16.44 16.99
CA LEU A 6 -1.16 17.51 17.81
C LEU A 6 -0.86 18.91 17.25
N GLN A 7 0.38 19.17 16.83
CA GLN A 7 0.74 20.46 16.21
C GLN A 7 -0.07 20.73 14.94
N ASN A 8 -0.32 19.71 14.12
CA ASN A 8 -1.14 19.85 12.92
C ASN A 8 -2.62 20.04 13.26
N LEU A 9 -3.15 19.33 14.25
CA LEU A 9 -4.56 19.46 14.67
C LEU A 9 -4.89 20.87 15.17
N LYS A 10 -3.94 21.53 15.87
CA LYS A 10 -4.07 22.91 16.37
C LYS A 10 -4.34 23.98 15.30
N ARG A 11 -4.23 23.62 14.02
CA ARG A 11 -4.51 24.53 12.88
C ARG A 11 -5.99 24.56 12.50
N PHE A 12 -6.81 23.67 13.04
CA PHE A 12 -8.19 23.45 12.62
C PHE A 12 -9.16 23.79 13.75
N SER A 13 -10.31 24.36 13.39
CA SER A 13 -11.39 24.70 14.32
C SER A 13 -12.16 23.45 14.76
N THR A 14 -12.99 23.58 15.80
CA THR A 14 -13.92 22.53 16.20
C THR A 14 -14.90 22.17 15.08
N CYS A 15 -15.28 23.13 14.23
CA CYS A 15 -16.14 22.89 13.06
C CYS A 15 -15.45 21.99 12.02
N ASP A 16 -14.19 22.26 11.70
CA ASP A 16 -13.41 21.46 10.74
C ASP A 16 -13.24 20.02 11.23
N ILE A 17 -12.95 19.87 12.53
CA ILE A 17 -12.73 18.58 13.19
C ILE A 17 -14.04 17.79 13.28
N GLY A 18 -15.15 18.45 13.64
CA GLY A 18 -16.47 17.83 13.70
C GLY A 18 -16.90 17.26 12.35
N ASP A 19 -16.71 18.03 11.27
CA ASP A 19 -17.03 17.57 9.92
C ASP A 19 -16.17 16.38 9.47
N ALA A 20 -14.88 16.37 9.83
CA ALA A 20 -14.00 15.22 9.58
C ALA A 20 -14.51 13.97 10.32
N LEU A 21 -14.90 14.10 11.59
CA LEU A 21 -15.46 13.00 12.39
C LEU A 21 -16.80 12.49 11.85
N VAL A 22 -17.65 13.37 11.30
CA VAL A 22 -18.88 12.97 10.60
C VAL A 22 -18.55 12.08 9.39
N LYS A 23 -17.55 12.46 8.59
CA LYS A 23 -17.09 11.65 7.43
C LYS A 23 -16.55 10.28 7.86
N LEU A 24 -15.88 10.22 9.01
CA LEU A 24 -15.41 9.00 9.65
C LEU A 24 -16.52 8.20 10.34
N LYS A 25 -17.78 8.67 10.30
CA LYS A 25 -18.94 8.06 10.96
C LYS A 25 -18.78 7.91 12.48
N HIS A 26 -17.99 8.78 13.10
CA HIS A 26 -17.89 8.83 14.54
C HIS A 26 -19.19 9.42 15.15
N PRO A 27 -19.74 8.87 16.25
CA PRO A 27 -21.01 9.31 16.81
C PRO A 27 -21.11 10.82 16.99
N TYR A 28 -22.16 11.42 16.41
CA TYR A 28 -22.45 12.85 16.46
C TYR A 28 -21.30 13.77 16.03
N GLY A 29 -20.32 13.28 15.24
CA GLY A 29 -19.13 14.04 14.88
C GLY A 29 -18.24 14.40 16.07
N GLY A 30 -18.34 13.66 17.19
CA GLY A 30 -17.64 13.98 18.43
C GLY A 30 -18.11 15.25 19.13
N PHE A 31 -19.16 15.90 18.64
CA PHE A 31 -19.63 17.18 19.16
C PHE A 31 -20.31 17.03 20.53
N LEU A 32 -19.81 17.78 21.51
CA LEU A 32 -20.35 17.82 22.87
C LEU A 32 -21.38 18.95 23.00
N ASP A 33 -22.58 18.69 22.50
CA ASP A 33 -23.64 19.69 22.35
C ASP A 33 -24.08 20.35 23.68
N GLY A 34 -24.33 21.67 23.60
CA GLY A 34 -24.78 22.47 24.72
C GLY A 34 -23.67 22.97 25.66
N LEU A 35 -22.40 22.66 25.37
CA LEU A 35 -21.25 23.26 26.03
C LEU A 35 -20.84 24.54 25.32
N LYS A 36 -20.62 25.60 26.09
CA LYS A 36 -20.21 26.93 25.60
C LYS A 36 -19.02 27.45 26.39
N MET A 37 -18.18 28.24 25.74
CA MET A 37 -17.08 28.94 26.41
C MET A 37 -17.64 30.10 27.24
N PHE A 38 -17.29 30.14 28.53
CA PHE A 38 -17.62 31.23 29.45
C PHE A 38 -16.41 32.10 29.81
N SER A 39 -15.22 31.51 29.67
CA SER A 39 -13.91 32.13 29.90
C SER A 39 -12.88 31.49 28.96
N PRO A 40 -11.86 32.23 28.50
CA PRO A 40 -11.70 33.68 28.63
C PRO A 40 -12.57 34.42 27.57
N GLU A 41 -12.12 35.56 27.07
CA GLU A 41 -12.72 36.25 25.91
C GLU A 41 -12.69 35.35 24.64
N PRO A 42 -13.59 35.58 23.66
CA PRO A 42 -13.59 34.88 22.38
C PRO A 42 -12.23 34.90 21.67
N GLY A 43 -11.94 33.87 20.87
CA GLY A 43 -10.66 33.71 20.17
C GLY A 43 -9.62 32.83 20.88
N THR A 44 -9.96 32.24 22.03
CA THR A 44 -9.11 31.22 22.69
C THR A 44 -9.52 29.81 22.26
N SER A 45 -8.54 28.94 22.02
CA SER A 45 -8.77 27.53 21.71
C SER A 45 -7.92 26.62 22.59
N ILE A 46 -8.49 25.50 23.02
CA ILE A 46 -7.82 24.48 23.82
C ILE A 46 -7.72 23.16 23.04
N TYR A 47 -6.57 22.51 23.15
CA TYR A 47 -6.28 21.21 22.53
C TYR A 47 -5.45 20.39 23.50
N GLY A 48 -6.05 19.40 24.14
CA GLY A 48 -5.29 18.53 25.04
C GLY A 48 -6.01 17.22 25.39
N PRO A 49 -5.23 16.20 25.78
CA PRO A 49 -5.77 14.93 26.27
C PRO A 49 -6.68 15.12 27.49
N ALA A 50 -7.75 14.35 27.54
CA ALA A 50 -8.76 14.39 28.58
C ALA A 50 -8.25 13.80 29.91
N VAL A 51 -8.47 14.53 31.00
CA VAL A 51 -8.56 13.99 32.36
C VAL A 51 -10.03 13.99 32.74
N THR A 52 -10.63 12.80 32.89
CA THR A 52 -12.07 12.67 33.12
C THR A 52 -12.40 12.64 34.62
N VAL A 53 -13.50 13.28 35.02
CA VAL A 53 -14.00 13.29 36.40
C VAL A 53 -15.50 13.02 36.40
N LYS A 54 -15.92 11.98 37.13
CA LYS A 54 -17.32 11.65 37.38
C LYS A 54 -17.79 12.31 38.67
N MET A 55 -18.83 13.12 38.59
CA MET A 55 -19.53 13.63 39.77
C MET A 55 -20.77 12.79 40.06
N VAL A 56 -21.10 12.70 41.34
CA VAL A 56 -22.33 12.09 41.85
C VAL A 56 -22.99 13.05 42.83
N GLU A 57 -24.28 12.85 43.09
CA GLU A 57 -24.95 13.59 44.16
C GLU A 57 -24.29 13.27 45.52
N THR A 58 -24.26 14.23 46.43
CA THR A 58 -23.60 14.08 47.75
C THR A 58 -24.08 12.84 48.52
N LYS A 59 -25.36 12.46 48.36
CA LYS A 59 -26.00 11.30 49.01
C LYS A 59 -25.66 9.94 48.38
N SER A 60 -24.96 9.91 47.25
CA SER A 60 -24.57 8.64 46.60
C SER A 60 -23.72 7.78 47.54
N PRO A 61 -23.85 6.44 47.51
CA PRO A 61 -23.00 5.53 48.29
C PRO A 61 -21.61 5.32 47.66
N GLU A 62 -21.34 5.85 46.47
CA GLU A 62 -20.05 5.64 45.77
C GLU A 62 -18.85 6.19 46.57
N ALA A 63 -17.65 5.66 46.36
CA ALA A 63 -16.46 6.12 47.09
C ALA A 63 -16.14 7.61 46.77
N THR A 64 -15.38 8.27 47.65
CA THR A 64 -14.78 9.57 47.34
C THR A 64 -13.31 9.34 46.98
N PRO A 65 -12.79 9.95 45.91
CA PRO A 65 -11.38 9.83 45.56
C PRO A 65 -10.44 10.25 46.70
N SER A 66 -9.27 9.63 46.79
CA SER A 66 -8.26 9.92 47.82
C SER A 66 -7.63 11.31 47.71
N MET A 67 -7.84 11.99 46.57
CA MET A 67 -7.36 13.33 46.30
C MET A 67 -8.51 14.22 45.83
N HIS A 68 -8.38 15.53 46.04
CA HIS A 68 -9.34 16.47 45.49
C HIS A 68 -9.25 16.44 43.95
N PHE A 69 -10.39 16.30 43.26
CA PHE A 69 -10.38 16.04 41.82
C PHE A 69 -9.77 17.16 40.97
N ALA A 70 -9.80 18.41 41.45
CA ALA A 70 -9.09 19.52 40.79
C ALA A 70 -7.56 19.27 40.67
N ASP A 71 -7.03 18.36 41.48
CA ASP A 71 -5.60 18.06 41.59
C ASP A 71 -5.18 16.96 40.63
N ALA A 72 -6.16 16.28 40.04
CA ALA A 72 -5.92 15.30 39.01
C ALA A 72 -5.54 15.93 37.67
N ASN A 73 -5.63 17.26 37.56
CA ASN A 73 -5.09 18.02 36.44
C ASN A 73 -3.61 17.71 36.23
N LYS A 74 -3.22 17.65 34.96
CA LYS A 74 -1.85 17.44 34.52
C LYS A 74 -1.46 18.53 33.54
N GLU A 75 -0.16 18.83 33.50
CA GLU A 75 0.38 19.76 32.52
C GLU A 75 -0.01 19.35 31.09
N GLY A 76 -0.50 20.31 30.31
CA GLY A 76 -0.91 20.08 28.92
C GLY A 76 -2.20 19.29 28.72
N HIS A 77 -2.97 19.00 29.78
CA HIS A 77 -4.25 18.26 29.69
C HIS A 77 -5.46 19.18 29.81
N VAL A 78 -6.61 18.67 29.38
CA VAL A 78 -7.92 19.31 29.55
C VAL A 78 -8.76 18.45 30.48
N MET A 79 -9.30 19.04 31.54
CA MET A 79 -10.19 18.31 32.45
C MET A 79 -11.61 18.29 31.89
N TYR A 80 -12.21 17.10 31.81
CA TYR A 80 -13.61 16.90 31.46
C TYR A 80 -14.40 16.41 32.67
N ILE A 81 -15.43 17.13 33.07
CA ILE A 81 -16.25 16.85 34.26
C ILE A 81 -17.67 16.50 33.84
N GLN A 82 -18.16 15.34 34.26
CA GLN A 82 -19.56 14.97 34.09
C GLN A 82 -20.35 15.18 35.38
N GLN A 83 -21.24 16.17 35.39
CA GLN A 83 -22.17 16.43 36.48
C GLN A 83 -23.48 15.65 36.29
N PRO A 84 -24.11 15.13 37.37
CA PRO A 84 -25.48 14.64 37.27
C PRO A 84 -26.41 15.70 36.67
N LYS A 85 -27.28 15.26 35.77
CA LYS A 85 -28.18 16.15 35.02
C LYS A 85 -29.25 16.75 35.94
N GLY A 86 -29.73 17.94 35.61
CA GLY A 86 -30.87 18.58 36.31
C GLY A 86 -30.51 19.29 37.62
N LEU A 87 -29.26 19.26 38.07
CA LEU A 87 -28.87 19.94 39.30
C LEU A 87 -28.78 21.46 39.13
N PRO A 88 -29.20 22.24 40.15
CA PRO A 88 -29.14 23.70 40.10
C PRO A 88 -27.75 24.26 40.45
N SER A 89 -26.83 23.46 40.98
CA SER A 89 -25.53 23.88 41.52
C SER A 89 -24.38 23.82 40.51
N ALA A 90 -23.36 24.65 40.71
CA ALA A 90 -22.08 24.53 40.03
C ALA A 90 -21.17 23.47 40.68
N CYS A 91 -20.42 22.72 39.87
CA CYS A 91 -19.38 21.79 40.34
C CYS A 91 -17.95 22.34 40.19
N TRP A 92 -17.80 23.54 39.64
CA TRP A 92 -16.51 24.20 39.39
C TRP A 92 -16.61 25.72 39.61
N GLY A 93 -15.61 26.30 40.27
CA GLY A 93 -15.52 27.73 40.62
C GLY A 93 -14.09 28.28 40.51
N GLY A 94 -13.90 29.57 40.78
CA GLY A 94 -12.65 30.29 40.45
C GLY A 94 -11.40 29.77 41.17
N LEU A 95 -11.53 29.34 42.43
CA LEU A 95 -10.44 28.69 43.17
C LEU A 95 -9.93 27.41 42.47
N MET A 96 -10.81 26.66 41.83
CA MET A 96 -10.46 25.41 41.15
C MET A 96 -9.75 25.66 39.83
N SER A 97 -10.16 26.70 39.10
CA SER A 97 -9.42 27.16 37.91
C SER A 97 -8.04 27.68 38.25
N THR A 98 -7.91 28.46 39.33
CA THR A 98 -6.60 28.93 39.82
C THR A 98 -5.67 27.75 40.13
N ARG A 99 -6.23 26.71 40.78
CA ARG A 99 -5.50 25.48 41.08
C ARG A 99 -5.10 24.71 39.82
N ALA A 100 -6.03 24.52 38.90
CA ALA A 100 -5.80 23.82 37.63
C ALA A 100 -4.74 24.52 36.77
N GLN A 101 -4.79 25.85 36.68
CA GLN A 101 -3.81 26.67 35.97
C GLN A 101 -2.41 26.49 36.56
N LYS A 102 -2.28 26.49 37.90
CA LYS A 102 -0.99 26.26 38.57
C LYS A 102 -0.42 24.86 38.30
N LEU A 103 -1.26 23.88 38.01
CA LEU A 103 -0.87 22.52 37.62
C LEU A 103 -0.60 22.37 36.11
N GLY A 104 -0.69 23.47 35.33
CA GLY A 104 -0.43 23.48 33.90
C GLY A 104 -1.58 22.94 33.04
N ALA A 105 -2.80 22.86 33.58
CA ALA A 105 -3.97 22.47 32.80
C ALA A 105 -4.25 23.50 31.69
N LEU A 106 -4.67 23.02 30.53
CA LEU A 106 -5.03 23.86 29.38
C LEU A 106 -6.43 24.46 29.50
N GLY A 107 -7.30 23.86 30.30
CA GLY A 107 -8.68 24.31 30.50
C GLY A 107 -9.55 23.24 31.15
N VAL A 108 -10.82 23.57 31.37
CA VAL A 108 -11.84 22.65 31.88
C VAL A 108 -13.11 22.68 31.03
N ILE A 109 -13.71 21.52 30.87
CA ILE A 109 -14.94 21.27 30.11
C ILE A 109 -15.93 20.58 31.03
N ILE A 110 -17.07 21.21 31.27
CA ILE A 110 -18.01 20.83 32.32
C ILE A 110 -19.35 20.49 31.68
N ASP A 111 -19.66 19.20 31.62
CA ASP A 111 -21.00 18.68 31.32
C ASP A 111 -21.92 18.90 32.54
N GLY A 112 -22.14 20.18 32.86
CA GLY A 112 -22.70 20.68 34.10
C GLY A 112 -22.59 22.22 34.19
N ARG A 113 -22.66 22.76 35.42
CA ARG A 113 -22.64 24.21 35.66
C ARG A 113 -21.35 24.69 36.34
N MET A 114 -20.99 25.94 36.08
CA MET A 114 -19.89 26.67 36.72
C MET A 114 -20.38 27.87 37.52
N ARG A 115 -19.52 28.44 38.37
CA ARG A 115 -19.72 29.71 39.09
C ARG A 115 -18.46 30.58 39.01
N ASP A 116 -18.54 31.82 39.48
CA ASP A 116 -17.42 32.77 39.57
C ASP A 116 -16.81 33.17 38.20
N THR A 117 -17.66 33.45 37.21
CA THR A 117 -17.25 33.78 35.82
C THR A 117 -16.13 34.82 35.71
N GLN A 118 -16.18 35.88 36.52
CA GLN A 118 -15.17 36.94 36.49
C GLN A 118 -13.79 36.42 36.94
N GLU A 119 -13.73 35.60 37.99
CA GLU A 119 -12.47 35.05 38.49
C GLU A 119 -11.75 34.19 37.43
N HIS A 120 -12.50 33.42 36.63
CA HIS A 120 -11.91 32.65 35.52
C HIS A 120 -11.29 33.53 34.45
N ARG A 121 -11.97 34.65 34.14
CA ARG A 121 -11.53 35.62 33.13
C ARG A 121 -10.32 36.42 33.59
N ASP A 122 -10.29 36.80 34.87
CA ASP A 122 -9.17 37.54 35.47
C ASP A 122 -7.85 36.76 35.36
N ILE A 123 -7.91 35.42 35.41
CA ILE A 123 -6.75 34.54 35.20
C ILE A 123 -6.64 33.99 33.77
N SER A 124 -7.52 34.42 32.85
CA SER A 124 -7.60 33.96 31.46
C SER A 124 -7.66 32.43 31.30
N PHE A 125 -8.29 31.72 32.24
CA PHE A 125 -8.38 30.26 32.21
C PHE A 125 -9.56 29.78 31.36
N PRO A 126 -9.36 28.88 30.38
CA PRO A 126 -10.46 28.38 29.56
C PRO A 126 -11.46 27.52 30.33
N VAL A 127 -12.74 27.90 30.28
CA VAL A 127 -13.85 27.19 30.94
C VAL A 127 -15.02 27.05 29.98
N PHE A 128 -15.37 25.80 29.71
CA PHE A 128 -16.55 25.42 28.94
C PHE A 128 -17.57 24.78 29.87
N ALA A 129 -18.85 25.18 29.79
CA ALA A 129 -19.91 24.63 30.63
C ALA A 129 -21.26 24.62 29.91
N ARG A 130 -22.26 23.92 30.48
CA ARG A 130 -23.65 24.04 30.03
C ARG A 130 -24.34 25.32 30.51
N GLY A 131 -23.85 25.92 31.58
CA GLY A 131 -24.45 27.11 32.17
C GLY A 131 -23.77 27.55 33.45
N THR A 132 -24.31 28.61 34.04
CA THR A 132 -23.84 29.17 35.32
C THR A 132 -24.78 28.82 36.47
N SER A 133 -24.27 28.92 37.69
CA SER A 133 -25.04 28.88 38.94
C SER A 133 -24.42 29.78 39.99
N VAL A 134 -25.24 30.28 40.91
CA VAL A 134 -24.79 30.98 42.12
C VAL A 134 -24.55 29.99 43.29
N LEU A 135 -25.05 28.76 43.18
CA LEU A 135 -24.94 27.73 44.21
C LEU A 135 -23.65 26.91 44.00
N GLY A 136 -22.91 26.68 45.07
CA GLY A 136 -21.71 25.84 45.06
C GLY A 136 -22.01 24.33 45.18
N SER A 137 -20.98 23.51 45.03
CA SER A 137 -21.08 22.05 44.95
C SER A 137 -21.36 21.34 46.28
N ASN A 138 -20.92 21.89 47.42
CA ASN A 138 -20.78 21.17 48.69
C ASN A 138 -22.05 20.43 49.16
N SER A 139 -23.24 20.98 48.91
CA SER A 139 -24.51 20.37 49.34
C SER A 139 -25.20 19.54 48.25
N PHE A 140 -24.64 19.47 47.05
CA PHE A 140 -25.29 18.90 45.87
C PHE A 140 -24.49 17.78 45.22
N THR A 141 -23.18 17.97 45.01
CA THR A 141 -22.34 17.02 44.27
C THR A 141 -20.95 16.85 44.87
N ARG A 142 -20.39 15.66 44.71
CA ARG A 142 -18.98 15.33 44.99
C ARG A 142 -18.40 14.47 43.88
N ALA A 143 -17.07 14.42 43.76
CA ALA A 143 -16.41 13.50 42.84
C ALA A 143 -16.52 12.06 43.35
N SER A 144 -16.71 11.12 42.41
CA SER A 144 -16.74 9.68 42.67
C SER A 144 -15.51 8.99 42.04
N GLU A 145 -15.24 9.28 40.76
CA GLU A 145 -14.20 8.62 39.99
C GLU A 145 -13.40 9.62 39.16
N ILE A 146 -12.13 9.32 38.91
CA ILE A 146 -11.20 10.13 38.12
C ILE A 146 -10.50 9.19 37.13
N ASN A 147 -10.28 9.66 35.89
CA ASN A 147 -9.69 8.89 34.79
C ASN A 147 -10.45 7.60 34.45
N VAL A 148 -11.78 7.69 34.40
CA VAL A 148 -12.67 6.63 33.89
C VAL A 148 -13.36 7.07 32.60
N PRO A 149 -13.73 6.15 31.69
CA PRO A 149 -14.56 6.48 30.53
C PRO A 149 -15.92 7.05 30.96
N LEU A 150 -16.37 8.14 30.32
CA LEU A 150 -17.64 8.79 30.61
C LEU A 150 -18.51 8.87 29.36
N GLN A 151 -19.74 8.38 29.46
CA GLN A 151 -20.72 8.42 28.38
C GLN A 151 -21.38 9.80 28.34
N PHE A 152 -21.22 10.56 27.25
CA PHE A 152 -21.86 11.86 27.11
C PHE A 152 -23.33 11.73 26.72
N ARG A 153 -23.61 10.96 25.66
CA ARG A 153 -24.96 10.62 25.15
C ARG A 153 -24.88 9.47 24.16
N GLY A 154 -25.87 8.57 24.19
CA GLY A 154 -25.92 7.43 23.26
C GLY A 154 -24.57 6.72 23.18
N ASP A 155 -24.03 6.56 21.98
CA ASP A 155 -22.75 5.88 21.77
C ASP A 155 -21.52 6.81 21.80
N LEU A 156 -21.67 8.07 22.21
CA LEU A 156 -20.55 9.01 22.34
C LEU A 156 -19.94 8.97 23.74
N TRP A 157 -18.70 8.52 23.80
CA TRP A 157 -17.90 8.36 25.01
C TRP A 157 -16.67 9.26 24.98
N ILE A 158 -16.25 9.71 26.16
CA ILE A 158 -14.96 10.37 26.39
C ILE A 158 -14.11 9.41 27.22
N HIS A 159 -13.02 8.91 26.64
CA HIS A 159 -12.03 8.13 27.36
C HIS A 159 -10.91 9.03 27.90
N PRO A 160 -10.26 8.64 29.02
CA PRO A 160 -9.03 9.29 29.43
C PRO A 160 -8.02 9.31 28.28
N SER A 161 -7.35 10.45 28.09
CA SER A 161 -6.41 10.71 26.99
C SER A 161 -7.00 10.91 25.59
N ASP A 162 -8.33 10.85 25.41
CA ASP A 162 -8.94 11.34 24.17
C ASP A 162 -8.68 12.83 24.02
N MET A 163 -8.52 13.30 22.78
CA MET A 163 -8.17 14.68 22.52
C MET A 163 -9.42 15.55 22.64
N MET A 164 -9.41 16.45 23.62
CA MET A 164 -10.44 17.46 23.78
C MET A 164 -10.04 18.70 23.00
N VAL A 165 -10.93 19.15 22.14
CA VAL A 165 -10.77 20.38 21.37
C VAL A 165 -11.93 21.31 21.65
N GLY A 166 -11.64 22.55 22.06
CA GLY A 166 -12.66 23.55 22.34
C GLY A 166 -12.26 24.91 21.78
N ASP A 167 -13.21 25.60 21.17
CA ASP A 167 -13.09 26.98 20.69
C ASP A 167 -14.43 27.71 20.86
N GLU A 168 -14.57 28.92 20.32
CA GLU A 168 -15.80 29.72 20.44
C GLU A 168 -17.06 29.04 19.88
N ASN A 169 -16.91 28.07 18.96
CA ASN A 169 -18.03 27.38 18.33
C ASN A 169 -18.55 26.20 19.17
N GLY A 170 -17.73 25.68 20.09
CA GLY A 170 -18.12 24.60 20.99
C GLY A 170 -16.98 23.67 21.36
N VAL A 171 -17.31 22.41 21.60
CA VAL A 171 -16.36 21.38 22.03
C VAL A 171 -16.55 20.11 21.22
N VAL A 172 -15.44 19.51 20.79
CA VAL A 172 -15.39 18.21 20.12
C VAL A 172 -14.40 17.29 20.85
N VAL A 173 -14.76 16.02 20.99
CA VAL A 173 -13.86 14.96 21.43
C VAL A 173 -13.38 14.16 20.21
N VAL A 174 -12.07 13.95 20.12
CA VAL A 174 -11.43 13.13 19.08
C VAL A 174 -10.80 11.90 19.76
N PRO A 175 -11.26 10.68 19.45
CA PRO A 175 -10.61 9.48 19.94
C PRO A 175 -9.14 9.44 19.54
N SER A 176 -8.27 9.03 20.46
CA SER A 176 -6.83 8.95 20.19
C SER A 176 -6.49 8.12 18.92
N SER A 177 -7.27 7.09 18.62
CA SER A 177 -7.13 6.22 17.44
C SER A 177 -7.51 6.87 16.11
N LEU A 178 -8.27 7.98 16.12
CA LEU A 178 -8.74 8.68 14.91
C LEU A 178 -7.96 9.96 14.61
N MET A 179 -7.03 10.38 15.48
CA MET A 179 -6.30 11.64 15.39
C MET A 179 -5.61 11.88 14.05
N GLU A 180 -4.93 10.87 13.50
CA GLU A 180 -4.20 11.00 12.23
C GLU A 180 -5.15 11.19 11.04
N GLN A 181 -6.23 10.39 10.99
CA GLN A 181 -7.24 10.46 9.93
C GLN A 181 -8.00 11.79 9.95
N VAL A 182 -8.29 12.32 11.15
CA VAL A 182 -8.93 13.63 11.31
C VAL A 182 -8.02 14.74 10.77
N VAL A 183 -6.73 14.74 11.11
CA VAL A 183 -5.78 15.75 10.61
C VAL A 183 -5.67 15.73 9.09
N GLU A 184 -5.62 14.54 8.49
CA GLU A 184 -5.57 14.38 7.03
C GLU A 184 -6.82 14.98 6.36
N LEU A 185 -8.01 14.63 6.86
CA LEU A 185 -9.28 15.13 6.34
C LEU A 185 -9.46 16.64 6.53
N CYS A 186 -9.03 17.20 7.66
CA CYS A 186 -9.08 18.64 7.89
C CYS A 186 -8.10 19.38 6.98
N GLN A 187 -6.89 18.84 6.73
CA GLN A 187 -5.91 19.46 5.85
C GLN A 187 -6.41 19.51 4.39
N GLU A 188 -7.00 18.41 3.90
CA GLU A 188 -7.65 18.36 2.58
C GLU A 188 -8.71 19.47 2.45
N ARG A 189 -9.52 19.67 3.48
CA ARG A 189 -10.62 20.64 3.46
C ARG A 189 -10.17 22.09 3.60
N TYR A 190 -9.21 22.36 4.48
CA TYR A 190 -8.68 23.69 4.69
C TYR A 190 -8.06 24.28 3.41
N GLU A 191 -7.34 23.46 2.64
CA GLU A 191 -6.79 23.88 1.34
C GLU A 191 -7.87 24.18 0.30
N ILE A 192 -9.04 23.53 0.41
CA ILE A 192 -10.22 23.77 -0.43
C ILE A 192 -10.90 25.08 -0.04
N ASP A 193 -11.04 25.35 1.26
CA ASP A 193 -11.75 26.51 1.78
C ASP A 193 -10.93 27.81 1.60
N GLU A 194 -9.61 27.80 1.81
CA GLU A 194 -8.71 28.93 1.51
C GLU A 194 -8.83 29.40 0.05
N LYS A 195 -8.84 28.45 -0.90
CA LYS A 195 -9.01 28.75 -2.33
C LYS A 195 -10.41 29.29 -2.64
N THR A 196 -11.42 28.82 -1.92
CA THR A 196 -12.81 29.29 -2.04
C THR A 196 -12.94 30.72 -1.51
N PHE A 197 -12.35 31.03 -0.36
CA PHE A 197 -12.31 32.37 0.22
C PHE A 197 -11.57 33.37 -0.68
N ALA A 198 -10.43 32.98 -1.24
CA ALA A 198 -9.69 33.83 -2.19
C ALA A 198 -10.52 34.14 -3.45
N ALA A 199 -11.30 33.17 -3.95
CA ALA A 199 -12.18 33.37 -5.11
C ALA A 199 -13.38 34.28 -4.78
N LEU A 200 -13.98 34.13 -3.60
CA LEU A 200 -15.07 34.98 -3.11
C LEU A 200 -14.61 36.43 -2.88
N ARG A 201 -13.44 36.64 -2.25
CA ARG A 201 -12.85 37.98 -2.05
C ARG A 201 -12.53 38.70 -3.36
N ALA A 202 -12.27 37.94 -4.43
CA ALA A 202 -12.05 38.48 -5.77
C ALA A 202 -13.35 38.80 -6.54
N GLY A 203 -14.51 38.82 -5.89
CA GLY A 203 -15.79 39.29 -6.48
C GLY A 203 -16.47 38.31 -7.43
N ARG A 204 -16.08 37.03 -7.42
CA ARG A 204 -16.74 35.99 -8.23
C ARG A 204 -17.99 35.49 -7.49
N THR A 205 -19.18 35.76 -8.03
CA THR A 205 -20.49 35.53 -7.39
C THR A 205 -21.19 34.22 -7.76
N ASP A 206 -20.67 33.46 -8.71
CA ASP A 206 -21.25 32.17 -9.13
C ASP A 206 -20.55 30.99 -8.44
N THR A 207 -20.89 30.74 -7.17
CA THR A 207 -20.04 29.91 -6.28
C THR A 207 -20.64 28.63 -5.74
N THR A 208 -21.86 28.24 -6.11
CA THR A 208 -22.45 26.96 -5.65
C THR A 208 -22.48 25.87 -6.71
N SER A 209 -22.68 26.19 -7.99
CA SER A 209 -22.66 25.22 -9.11
C SER A 209 -21.36 25.29 -9.92
N GLY A 210 -20.88 26.48 -10.29
CA GLY A 210 -19.64 26.67 -11.06
C GLY A 210 -18.35 26.37 -10.27
N VAL A 211 -18.31 26.69 -8.97
CA VAL A 211 -17.18 26.35 -8.09
C VAL A 211 -17.19 24.87 -7.71
N ARG A 212 -18.35 24.20 -7.60
CA ARG A 212 -18.41 22.73 -7.47
C ARG A 212 -17.89 22.04 -8.73
N TYR A 213 -18.12 22.61 -9.92
CA TYR A 213 -17.60 22.06 -11.18
C TYR A 213 -16.08 22.31 -11.33
N LYS A 214 -15.57 23.51 -11.04
CA LYS A 214 -14.11 23.77 -11.01
C LYS A 214 -13.38 23.13 -9.80
N ARG A 215 -14.08 22.73 -8.73
CA ARG A 215 -13.56 22.01 -7.55
C ARG A 215 -12.94 20.65 -7.87
N TYR A 216 -13.37 20.01 -8.96
CA TYR A 216 -12.88 18.69 -9.39
C TYR A 216 -12.05 18.72 -10.68
N VAL A 217 -11.83 19.91 -11.25
CA VAL A 217 -11.14 20.07 -12.53
C VAL A 217 -9.78 20.69 -12.27
N SER A 218 -8.76 19.85 -12.20
CA SER A 218 -7.35 20.25 -12.17
C SER A 218 -6.69 19.87 -13.50
N LYS A 219 -5.62 20.59 -13.88
CA LYS A 219 -4.79 20.15 -15.01
C LYS A 219 -4.14 18.81 -14.64
N GLN A 220 -3.97 17.93 -15.61
CA GLN A 220 -3.19 16.71 -15.40
C GLN A 220 -1.73 17.07 -15.13
N HIS A 221 -1.08 16.27 -14.29
CA HIS A 221 0.38 16.25 -14.18
C HIS A 221 0.97 15.54 -15.40
N SER A 222 2.24 15.78 -15.72
CA SER A 222 2.88 15.12 -16.86
C SER A 222 4.36 14.86 -16.66
N LEU A 223 4.84 13.72 -17.14
CA LEU A 223 6.27 13.37 -17.18
C LEU A 223 6.62 12.68 -18.50
N PRO A 224 7.87 12.81 -19.00
CA PRO A 224 8.34 11.99 -20.10
C PRO A 224 8.39 10.51 -19.69
N ALA A 225 7.81 9.65 -20.52
CA ALA A 225 7.80 8.21 -20.34
C ALA A 225 7.59 7.52 -21.68
N ALA A 226 8.01 6.25 -21.75
CA ALA A 226 7.68 5.39 -22.86
C ALA A 226 6.76 4.26 -22.42
N TYR A 227 6.03 3.67 -23.36
CA TYR A 227 5.23 2.48 -23.14
C TYR A 227 5.77 1.35 -24.00
N TYR A 228 6.21 0.27 -23.37
CA TYR A 228 6.82 -0.85 -24.06
C TYR A 228 6.01 -2.12 -23.86
N ARG A 229 6.00 -2.96 -24.89
CA ARG A 229 5.82 -4.41 -24.73
C ARG A 229 7.18 -5.03 -24.47
N GLY A 230 7.31 -5.77 -23.37
CA GLY A 230 8.44 -6.66 -23.10
C GLY A 230 7.92 -8.09 -22.94
N GLY A 231 8.31 -9.00 -23.84
CA GLY A 231 7.76 -10.35 -23.88
C GLY A 231 6.23 -10.33 -23.98
N THR A 232 5.57 -11.09 -23.11
CA THR A 232 4.09 -11.15 -23.02
C THR A 232 3.52 -10.16 -22.00
N SER A 233 4.17 -9.02 -21.77
CA SER A 233 3.75 -7.99 -20.81
C SER A 233 3.91 -6.59 -21.39
N ARG A 234 3.21 -5.61 -20.80
CA ARG A 234 3.39 -4.19 -21.13
C ARG A 234 3.59 -3.39 -19.85
N ALA A 235 4.42 -2.35 -19.93
CA ALA A 235 4.67 -1.45 -18.82
C ALA A 235 4.94 -0.03 -19.32
N VAL A 236 4.64 0.93 -18.45
CA VAL A 236 5.19 2.28 -18.55
C VAL A 236 6.63 2.22 -18.08
N VAL A 237 7.56 2.77 -18.86
CA VAL A 237 8.99 2.81 -18.57
C VAL A 237 9.40 4.27 -18.41
N PHE A 238 9.88 4.63 -17.23
CA PHE A 238 10.41 5.95 -16.92
C PHE A 238 11.93 5.93 -16.93
N ASN A 239 12.54 7.00 -17.46
CA ASN A 239 13.91 7.32 -17.13
C ASN A 239 13.95 7.89 -15.70
N GLN A 240 14.81 7.35 -14.84
CA GLN A 240 14.93 7.77 -13.44
C GLN A 240 15.21 9.28 -13.30
N SER A 241 15.93 9.89 -14.24
CA SER A 241 16.24 11.33 -14.21
C SER A 241 15.01 12.22 -14.41
N HIS A 242 13.91 11.68 -14.93
CA HIS A 242 12.65 12.40 -15.11
C HIS A 242 11.70 12.26 -13.91
N LEU A 243 11.96 11.33 -13.00
CA LEU A 243 11.12 11.12 -11.83
C LEU A 243 11.54 12.00 -10.66
N PRO A 244 10.59 12.42 -9.79
CA PRO A 244 10.93 13.04 -8.52
C PRO A 244 11.59 12.02 -7.57
N PRO A 245 12.01 12.44 -6.35
CA PRO A 245 12.53 11.52 -5.36
C PRO A 245 11.58 10.35 -5.04
N ARG A 246 12.15 9.18 -4.75
CA ARG A 246 11.46 7.90 -4.56
C ARG A 246 10.18 7.94 -3.69
N PRO A 247 10.10 8.71 -2.58
CA PRO A 247 8.87 8.78 -1.77
C PRO A 247 7.62 9.28 -2.50
N GLN A 248 7.77 9.90 -3.68
CA GLN A 248 6.64 10.40 -4.48
C GLN A 248 6.20 9.43 -5.58
N TRP A 249 6.95 8.36 -5.82
CA TRP A 249 6.73 7.46 -6.96
C TRP A 249 5.37 6.77 -6.91
N ASP A 250 4.98 6.23 -5.76
CA ASP A 250 3.80 5.38 -5.64
C ASP A 250 2.51 6.11 -6.06
N ASN A 251 2.37 7.40 -5.70
CA ASN A 251 1.23 8.21 -6.10
C ASN A 251 1.21 8.46 -7.62
N ILE A 252 2.38 8.74 -8.20
CA ILE A 252 2.53 8.94 -9.64
C ILE A 252 2.21 7.66 -10.39
N PHE A 253 2.79 6.53 -9.98
CA PHE A 253 2.60 5.24 -10.63
C PHE A 253 1.15 4.79 -10.57
N ARG A 254 0.48 4.97 -9.42
CA ARG A 254 -0.95 4.69 -9.25
C ARG A 254 -1.82 5.54 -10.19
N GLY A 255 -1.59 6.86 -10.24
CA GLY A 255 -2.32 7.75 -11.13
C GLY A 255 -2.08 7.44 -12.62
N VAL A 256 -0.85 7.09 -12.97
CA VAL A 256 -0.45 6.73 -14.34
C VAL A 256 -1.10 5.43 -14.82
N ILE A 257 -1.15 4.43 -13.94
CA ILE A 257 -1.70 3.11 -14.26
C ILE A 257 -3.23 3.08 -14.11
N GLY A 258 -3.81 3.96 -13.30
CA GLY A 258 -5.25 3.99 -13.02
C GLY A 258 -5.64 3.05 -11.89
N SER A 259 -4.84 2.99 -10.82
CA SER A 259 -5.09 2.18 -9.62
C SER A 259 -5.28 3.05 -8.36
N PRO A 260 -6.11 2.64 -7.39
CA PRO A 260 -6.99 1.47 -7.41
C PRO A 260 -8.19 1.69 -8.34
N ASP A 261 -8.61 0.64 -9.05
CA ASP A 261 -9.85 0.60 -9.81
C ASP A 261 -10.74 -0.56 -9.31
N SER A 262 -11.84 -0.22 -8.66
CA SER A 262 -12.81 -1.21 -8.15
C SER A 262 -13.47 -2.03 -9.26
N TYR A 263 -13.58 -1.49 -10.48
CA TYR A 263 -14.09 -2.19 -11.65
C TYR A 263 -13.06 -3.15 -12.26
N GLY A 264 -11.79 -3.03 -11.88
CA GLY A 264 -10.71 -3.92 -12.32
C GLY A 264 -10.32 -3.78 -13.79
N ARG A 265 -10.57 -2.63 -14.41
CA ARG A 265 -10.35 -2.37 -15.84
C ARG A 265 -9.19 -1.42 -16.12
N GLN A 266 -8.87 -0.52 -15.18
CA GLN A 266 -7.85 0.53 -15.28
C GLN A 266 -8.06 1.47 -16.47
N LEU A 267 -9.32 1.81 -16.80
CA LEU A 267 -9.65 2.63 -17.98
C LEU A 267 -9.16 4.08 -17.89
N ASP A 268 -8.92 4.57 -16.68
CA ASP A 268 -8.51 5.94 -16.40
C ASP A 268 -6.99 6.05 -16.20
N GLY A 269 -6.24 5.15 -16.87
CA GLY A 269 -4.79 5.09 -16.88
C GLY A 269 -4.28 4.18 -18.00
N LEU A 270 -2.99 3.85 -17.99
CA LEU A 270 -2.37 2.94 -18.98
C LEU A 270 -2.35 1.46 -18.55
N GLY A 271 -2.90 1.15 -17.38
CA GLY A 271 -3.14 -0.21 -16.94
C GLY A 271 -4.11 -0.95 -17.84
N GLY A 272 -4.12 -2.29 -17.75
CA GLY A 272 -4.99 -3.14 -18.56
C GLY A 272 -5.92 -4.04 -17.77
N GLY A 273 -6.11 -3.78 -16.48
CA GLY A 273 -7.00 -4.54 -15.58
C GLY A 273 -6.47 -5.93 -15.18
N ILE A 274 -5.29 -6.32 -15.66
CA ILE A 274 -4.64 -7.60 -15.35
C ILE A 274 -3.17 -7.39 -15.01
N SER A 275 -2.61 -8.29 -14.21
CA SER A 275 -1.25 -8.14 -13.66
C SER A 275 -0.14 -8.01 -14.70
N SER A 276 -0.29 -8.61 -15.89
CA SER A 276 0.69 -8.51 -16.99
C SER A 276 0.70 -7.12 -17.68
N LEU A 277 -0.32 -6.29 -17.39
CA LEU A 277 -0.54 -4.97 -17.96
C LEU A 277 -0.57 -3.83 -16.92
N SER A 278 -0.43 -4.16 -15.63
CA SER A 278 -0.40 -3.20 -14.50
C SER A 278 1.02 -3.10 -13.94
N LYS A 279 1.91 -2.46 -14.70
CA LYS A 279 3.36 -2.48 -14.47
C LYS A 279 4.01 -1.14 -14.74
N VAL A 280 4.97 -0.79 -13.89
CA VAL A 280 5.89 0.33 -14.11
C VAL A 280 7.33 -0.18 -14.01
N CYS A 281 8.18 0.34 -14.87
CA CYS A 281 9.63 0.13 -14.88
C CYS A 281 10.33 1.48 -14.74
N VAL A 282 11.37 1.55 -13.93
CA VAL A 282 12.25 2.72 -13.84
C VAL A 282 13.64 2.29 -14.26
N VAL A 283 14.24 3.04 -15.18
CA VAL A 283 15.56 2.75 -15.73
C VAL A 283 16.44 3.98 -15.61
N GLY A 284 17.64 3.82 -15.10
CA GLY A 284 18.64 4.89 -14.98
C GLY A 284 20.03 4.37 -15.32
N ARG A 285 21.01 5.27 -15.42
CA ARG A 285 22.43 4.86 -15.48
C ARG A 285 22.78 4.08 -14.21
N SER A 286 23.52 2.99 -14.36
CA SER A 286 23.84 2.16 -13.20
C SER A 286 24.82 2.83 -12.25
N THR A 287 24.65 2.54 -10.97
CA THR A 287 25.66 2.80 -9.93
C THR A 287 26.51 1.56 -9.60
N HIS A 288 26.18 0.42 -10.21
CA HIS A 288 26.89 -0.85 -10.02
C HIS A 288 28.04 -1.00 -11.04
N PRO A 289 29.27 -1.37 -10.62
CA PRO A 289 30.44 -1.39 -11.52
C PRO A 289 30.30 -2.34 -12.72
N ASP A 290 29.58 -3.44 -12.55
CA ASP A 290 29.40 -4.46 -13.57
C ASP A 290 28.14 -4.29 -14.44
N ALA A 291 27.41 -3.18 -14.32
CA ALA A 291 26.19 -2.94 -15.08
C ALA A 291 26.19 -1.59 -15.81
N ASP A 292 25.43 -1.52 -16.89
CA ASP A 292 25.30 -0.31 -17.71
C ASP A 292 24.10 0.52 -17.25
N VAL A 293 22.99 -0.14 -16.86
CA VAL A 293 21.77 0.50 -16.35
C VAL A 293 21.24 -0.17 -15.09
N ASP A 294 20.66 0.64 -14.20
CA ASP A 294 19.85 0.18 -13.08
C ASP A 294 18.39 0.07 -13.52
N TYR A 295 17.73 -1.01 -13.11
CA TYR A 295 16.33 -1.31 -13.41
C TYR A 295 15.56 -1.62 -12.13
N THR A 296 14.53 -0.81 -11.85
CA THR A 296 13.55 -1.07 -10.80
C THR A 296 12.20 -1.42 -11.42
N PHE A 297 11.66 -2.58 -11.02
CA PHE A 297 10.30 -3.00 -11.33
C PHE A 297 9.34 -2.63 -10.20
N ALA A 298 8.15 -2.16 -10.57
CA ALA A 298 7.00 -1.99 -9.68
C ALA A 298 5.77 -2.69 -10.25
N SER A 299 5.18 -3.58 -9.45
CA SER A 299 3.88 -4.18 -9.74
C SER A 299 2.79 -3.41 -9.02
N LEU A 300 1.74 -3.00 -9.73
CA LEU A 300 0.63 -2.27 -9.13
C LEU A 300 -0.59 -3.16 -8.97
N GLY A 301 -1.16 -3.16 -7.77
CA GLY A 301 -2.44 -3.78 -7.52
C GLY A 301 -3.53 -3.12 -8.36
N VAL A 302 -4.40 -3.93 -8.97
CA VAL A 302 -5.46 -3.41 -9.85
C VAL A 302 -6.57 -2.77 -9.01
N LYS A 303 -6.99 -3.45 -7.93
CA LYS A 303 -8.16 -3.06 -7.11
C LYS A 303 -7.81 -2.40 -5.77
N ASN A 304 -6.52 -2.31 -5.44
CA ASN A 304 -6.03 -1.76 -4.18
C ASN A 304 -4.90 -0.76 -4.43
N THR A 305 -4.38 -0.14 -3.36
CA THR A 305 -3.37 0.91 -3.43
C THR A 305 -1.94 0.37 -3.41
N ASP A 306 -1.74 -0.94 -3.50
CA ASP A 306 -0.43 -1.54 -3.30
C ASP A 306 0.49 -1.27 -4.49
N VAL A 307 1.71 -0.82 -4.19
CA VAL A 307 2.83 -0.73 -5.12
C VAL A 307 3.93 -1.64 -4.62
N ASP A 308 4.13 -2.76 -5.30
CA ASP A 308 5.00 -3.83 -4.85
C ASP A 308 6.34 -3.82 -5.61
N TYR A 309 7.43 -3.60 -4.86
CA TYR A 309 8.81 -3.60 -5.33
C TYR A 309 9.59 -4.85 -4.92
N SER A 310 8.94 -5.86 -4.31
CA SER A 310 9.60 -7.04 -3.74
C SER A 310 10.02 -8.09 -4.77
N SER A 311 9.65 -7.91 -6.04
CA SER A 311 9.92 -8.89 -7.10
C SER A 311 10.51 -8.27 -8.36
N ASN A 312 11.08 -9.11 -9.21
CA ASN A 312 11.44 -8.77 -10.58
C ASN A 312 10.32 -9.17 -11.56
N CYS A 313 10.22 -8.47 -12.70
CA CYS A 313 9.46 -8.90 -13.86
C CYS A 313 10.39 -9.32 -15.02
N GLY A 314 10.61 -10.63 -15.17
CA GLY A 314 11.44 -11.17 -16.23
C GLY A 314 10.97 -10.83 -17.65
N ASN A 315 9.66 -10.76 -17.89
CA ASN A 315 9.15 -10.34 -19.20
C ASN A 315 9.57 -8.90 -19.55
N MET A 316 9.46 -7.97 -18.61
CA MET A 316 9.80 -6.57 -18.86
C MET A 316 11.30 -6.33 -19.02
N ILE A 317 12.17 -7.19 -18.48
CA ILE A 317 13.62 -7.12 -18.72
C ILE A 317 13.94 -7.08 -20.23
N SER A 318 13.19 -7.80 -21.06
CA SER A 318 13.38 -7.79 -22.52
C SER A 318 13.25 -6.40 -23.16
N ALA A 319 12.55 -5.47 -22.52
CA ALA A 319 12.39 -4.09 -23.01
C ALA A 319 13.45 -3.13 -22.46
N ILE A 320 14.19 -3.49 -21.41
CA ILE A 320 15.08 -2.56 -20.70
C ILE A 320 16.34 -2.25 -21.51
N GLY A 321 16.96 -3.28 -22.11
CA GLY A 321 18.08 -3.08 -23.04
C GLY A 321 17.70 -2.18 -24.21
N PRO A 322 16.63 -2.50 -24.96
CA PRO A 322 16.10 -1.63 -26.02
C PRO A 322 15.82 -0.19 -25.55
N PHE A 323 15.12 -0.02 -24.42
CA PHE A 323 14.84 1.30 -23.86
C PHE A 323 16.13 2.08 -23.54
N ALA A 324 17.16 1.41 -23.01
CA ALA A 324 18.43 2.06 -22.68
C ALA A 324 19.17 2.59 -23.92
N ILE A 325 19.13 1.87 -25.04
CA ILE A 325 19.68 2.32 -26.33
C ILE A 325 18.82 3.46 -26.89
N ASP A 326 17.51 3.27 -26.98
CA ASP A 326 16.57 4.24 -27.57
C ASP A 326 16.56 5.58 -26.82
N GLN A 327 16.76 5.56 -25.49
CA GLN A 327 16.87 6.75 -24.64
C GLN A 327 18.29 7.27 -24.47
N LYS A 328 19.27 6.70 -25.18
CA LYS A 328 20.69 7.11 -25.15
C LYS A 328 21.31 7.05 -23.76
N LEU A 329 20.81 6.15 -22.90
CA LEU A 329 21.44 5.82 -21.62
C LEU A 329 22.73 5.04 -21.84
N VAL A 330 22.75 4.21 -22.89
CA VAL A 330 23.88 3.39 -23.34
C VAL A 330 24.03 3.58 -24.85
N SER A 331 25.26 3.59 -25.35
CA SER A 331 25.54 3.57 -26.79
C SER A 331 25.75 2.12 -27.26
N PRO A 332 25.23 1.74 -28.44
CA PRO A 332 25.44 0.40 -28.95
C PRO A 332 26.93 0.16 -29.24
N GLN A 333 27.43 -1.04 -28.95
CA GLN A 333 28.84 -1.39 -29.15
C GLN A 333 29.20 -1.54 -30.63
N THR A 334 28.23 -1.93 -31.46
CA THR A 334 28.38 -2.06 -32.92
C THR A 334 27.17 -1.44 -33.63
N PRO A 335 27.26 -1.13 -34.94
CA PRO A 335 26.12 -0.60 -35.69
C PRO A 335 24.89 -1.51 -35.71
N ASP A 336 25.11 -2.84 -35.71
CA ASP A 336 24.06 -3.83 -35.97
C ASP A 336 23.61 -4.59 -34.71
N SER A 337 24.29 -4.41 -33.58
CA SER A 337 23.98 -5.11 -32.33
C SER A 337 24.43 -4.35 -31.09
N ALA A 338 23.64 -4.51 -30.03
CA ALA A 338 23.95 -4.04 -28.69
C ALA A 338 23.84 -5.16 -27.65
N THR A 339 24.68 -5.06 -26.63
CA THR A 339 24.61 -5.85 -25.40
C THR A 339 24.52 -4.90 -24.22
N VAL A 340 23.47 -5.03 -23.40
CA VAL A 340 23.25 -4.17 -22.23
C VAL A 340 23.21 -5.03 -20.96
N ARG A 341 24.07 -4.70 -19.99
CA ARG A 341 24.11 -5.32 -18.66
C ARG A 341 23.17 -4.54 -17.74
N ILE A 342 22.15 -5.22 -17.23
CA ILE A 342 21.05 -4.63 -16.49
C ILE A 342 21.14 -5.09 -15.04
N HIS A 343 21.46 -4.18 -14.13
CA HIS A 343 21.39 -4.43 -12.70
C HIS A 343 19.96 -4.25 -12.22
N ASN A 344 19.34 -5.34 -11.78
CA ASN A 344 17.99 -5.31 -11.22
C ASN A 344 18.05 -4.88 -9.75
N THR A 345 17.54 -3.70 -9.44
CA THR A 345 17.59 -3.14 -8.08
C THR A 345 16.64 -3.85 -7.11
N ASN A 346 15.65 -4.61 -7.59
CA ASN A 346 14.75 -5.40 -6.73
C ASN A 346 15.43 -6.66 -6.19
N THR A 347 16.34 -7.27 -6.96
CA THR A 347 16.97 -8.57 -6.62
C THR A 347 18.49 -8.52 -6.49
N GLY A 348 19.13 -7.39 -6.86
CA GLY A 348 20.57 -7.24 -6.93
C GLY A 348 21.25 -8.05 -8.06
N LYS A 349 20.49 -8.76 -8.89
CA LYS A 349 21.04 -9.62 -9.95
C LYS A 349 21.31 -8.82 -11.22
N ILE A 350 22.34 -9.24 -11.95
CA ILE A 350 22.68 -8.69 -13.27
C ILE A 350 22.17 -9.62 -14.36
N ILE A 351 21.49 -9.05 -15.35
CA ILE A 351 20.98 -9.75 -16.52
C ILE A 351 21.55 -9.08 -17.76
N THR A 352 22.03 -9.88 -18.72
CA THR A 352 22.56 -9.35 -19.97
C THR A 352 21.49 -9.47 -21.06
N ALA A 353 21.25 -8.38 -21.79
CA ALA A 353 20.33 -8.34 -22.92
C ALA A 353 21.09 -8.06 -24.21
N THR A 354 21.08 -9.01 -25.15
CA THR A 354 21.73 -8.87 -26.47
C THR A 354 20.67 -8.86 -27.57
N PHE A 355 20.72 -7.87 -28.45
CA PHE A 355 19.70 -7.65 -29.48
C PHE A 355 20.26 -6.90 -30.70
N PRO A 356 19.62 -7.02 -31.86
CA PRO A 356 20.00 -6.26 -33.05
C PRO A 356 19.62 -4.77 -32.94
N VAL A 357 20.43 -3.93 -33.58
CA VAL A 357 20.28 -2.47 -33.65
C VAL A 357 20.23 -2.07 -35.12
N VAL A 358 19.45 -1.04 -35.44
CA VAL A 358 19.35 -0.44 -36.79
C VAL A 358 19.34 1.07 -36.62
N ASP A 359 20.24 1.78 -37.32
CA ASP A 359 20.36 3.24 -37.28
C ASP A 359 20.47 3.84 -35.86
N GLY A 360 21.10 3.08 -34.94
CA GLY A 360 21.28 3.48 -33.54
C GLY A 360 20.06 3.27 -32.63
N GLU A 361 18.98 2.67 -33.12
CA GLU A 361 17.81 2.24 -32.33
C GLU A 361 17.72 0.72 -32.22
N ALA A 362 17.07 0.22 -31.18
CA ALA A 362 16.80 -1.21 -31.07
C ALA A 362 15.88 -1.68 -32.20
N ALA A 363 16.27 -2.73 -32.91
CA ALA A 363 15.44 -3.25 -34.00
C ALA A 363 14.10 -3.77 -33.45
N SER A 364 13.00 -3.39 -34.09
CA SER A 364 11.65 -3.81 -33.67
C SER A 364 11.07 -4.94 -34.52
N SER A 365 11.53 -5.08 -35.76
CA SER A 365 11.08 -6.09 -36.72
C SER A 365 12.09 -7.22 -36.87
N GLY A 366 11.58 -8.42 -37.14
CA GLY A 366 12.36 -9.65 -37.31
C GLY A 366 11.43 -10.82 -37.59
N ASP A 367 11.98 -12.02 -37.71
CA ASP A 367 11.29 -13.28 -38.02
C ASP A 367 11.01 -14.15 -36.79
N PHE A 368 11.40 -13.71 -35.60
CA PHE A 368 11.25 -14.48 -34.37
C PHE A 368 9.86 -14.29 -33.74
N ALA A 369 9.17 -15.40 -33.49
CA ALA A 369 7.87 -15.44 -32.80
C ALA A 369 8.02 -15.90 -31.34
N ILE A 370 7.10 -15.47 -30.47
CA ILE A 370 6.96 -16.00 -29.12
C ILE A 370 5.48 -16.25 -28.82
N ASP A 371 5.20 -17.32 -28.09
CA ASP A 371 3.83 -17.67 -27.74
C ASP A 371 3.19 -16.64 -26.80
N GLY A 372 1.93 -16.31 -27.09
CA GLY A 372 1.19 -15.23 -26.43
C GLY A 372 1.38 -13.83 -27.03
N VAL A 373 2.16 -13.67 -28.11
CA VAL A 373 2.26 -12.42 -28.88
C VAL A 373 2.00 -12.68 -30.36
N SER A 374 1.13 -11.90 -30.99
CA SER A 374 0.84 -12.03 -32.42
C SER A 374 1.98 -11.49 -33.28
N GLY A 375 2.32 -12.24 -34.33
CA GLY A 375 3.34 -11.87 -35.33
C GLY A 375 4.76 -12.17 -34.90
N THR A 376 5.73 -11.59 -35.62
CA THR A 376 7.16 -11.75 -35.39
C THR A 376 7.82 -10.41 -35.06
N ALA A 377 8.98 -10.46 -34.41
CA ALA A 377 9.78 -9.29 -34.05
C ALA A 377 11.27 -9.65 -33.96
N ALA A 378 12.11 -8.65 -33.74
CA ALA A 378 13.53 -8.87 -33.50
C ALA A 378 13.76 -9.73 -32.25
N ARG A 379 14.68 -10.69 -32.36
CA ARG A 379 15.05 -11.59 -31.26
C ARG A 379 15.94 -10.87 -30.26
N ILE A 380 15.60 -11.00 -28.99
CA ILE A 380 16.35 -10.50 -27.84
C ILE A 380 16.78 -11.70 -27.02
N GLN A 381 18.08 -11.87 -26.83
CA GLN A 381 18.65 -12.87 -25.93
C GLN A 381 18.77 -12.27 -24.53
N LEU A 382 18.23 -12.97 -23.53
CA LEU A 382 18.37 -12.62 -22.13
C LEU A 382 19.17 -13.70 -21.41
N ASP A 383 20.33 -13.32 -20.87
CA ASP A 383 21.21 -14.20 -20.11
C ASP A 383 21.17 -13.83 -18.63
N PHE A 384 20.62 -14.75 -17.83
CA PHE A 384 20.54 -14.66 -16.38
C PHE A 384 21.76 -15.35 -15.79
N VAL A 385 22.66 -14.58 -15.19
CA VAL A 385 23.88 -15.11 -14.56
C VAL A 385 23.62 -15.35 -13.07
N ASN A 386 23.95 -16.54 -12.57
CA ASN A 386 23.76 -16.96 -11.17
C ASN A 386 22.38 -16.57 -10.58
N PRO A 387 21.26 -16.99 -11.20
CA PRO A 387 19.93 -16.55 -10.82
C PRO A 387 19.44 -17.07 -9.46
N ALA A 388 20.13 -18.03 -8.84
CA ALA A 388 19.75 -18.62 -7.55
C ALA A 388 19.82 -17.61 -6.39
N GLY A 389 18.94 -17.80 -5.40
CA GLY A 389 18.90 -17.02 -4.15
C GLY A 389 18.61 -15.53 -4.36
N SER A 390 17.70 -15.21 -5.29
CA SER A 390 17.46 -13.82 -5.72
C SER A 390 16.87 -12.91 -4.63
N VAL A 391 16.16 -13.48 -3.65
CA VAL A 391 15.53 -12.71 -2.55
C VAL A 391 15.91 -13.28 -1.19
N THR A 392 15.95 -14.61 -1.08
CA THR A 392 16.20 -15.35 0.16
C THR A 392 17.67 -15.71 0.37
N GLY A 393 18.51 -15.49 -0.64
CA GLY A 393 19.94 -15.83 -0.63
C GLY A 393 20.25 -17.33 -0.78
N LYS A 394 19.24 -18.21 -0.94
CA LYS A 394 19.42 -19.66 -1.13
C LYS A 394 18.57 -20.17 -2.28
N MET A 395 19.04 -21.18 -3.00
CA MET A 395 18.23 -21.84 -4.04
C MET A 395 17.00 -22.55 -3.44
N LEU A 396 17.19 -23.31 -2.35
CA LEU A 396 16.12 -23.97 -1.58
C LEU A 396 16.00 -23.32 -0.20
N PRO A 397 15.13 -22.30 -0.04
CA PRO A 397 15.13 -21.47 1.16
C PRO A 397 14.72 -22.22 2.43
N THR A 398 13.90 -23.26 2.29
CA THR A 398 13.44 -24.13 3.38
C THR A 398 14.46 -25.20 3.76
N GLY A 399 15.49 -25.41 2.93
CA GLY A 399 16.47 -26.49 3.07
C GLY A 399 16.00 -27.85 2.52
N ASN A 400 14.74 -27.98 2.11
CA ASN A 400 14.16 -29.23 1.63
C ASN A 400 13.86 -29.17 0.13
N ALA A 401 13.95 -30.31 -0.57
CA ALA A 401 13.47 -30.43 -1.94
C ALA A 401 11.93 -30.35 -2.01
N THR A 402 11.27 -30.85 -0.98
CA THR A 402 9.81 -30.90 -0.84
C THR A 402 9.42 -30.62 0.60
N ASP A 403 8.40 -29.79 0.79
CA ASP A 403 7.73 -29.45 2.05
C ASP A 403 6.23 -29.74 1.92
N GLU A 404 5.50 -29.76 3.03
CA GLU A 404 4.04 -29.95 3.02
C GLU A 404 3.31 -28.71 3.58
N PHE A 405 2.25 -28.28 2.88
CA PHE A 405 1.36 -27.19 3.28
C PHE A 405 -0.08 -27.56 2.92
N ASP A 406 -1.03 -27.40 3.85
CA ASP A 406 -2.44 -27.80 3.65
C ASP A 406 -2.61 -29.23 3.10
N GLY A 407 -1.75 -30.15 3.56
CA GLY A 407 -1.72 -31.55 3.10
C GLY A 407 -1.26 -31.74 1.65
N VAL A 408 -0.62 -30.74 1.04
CA VAL A 408 -0.11 -30.77 -0.34
C VAL A 408 1.40 -30.63 -0.31
N GLN A 409 2.09 -31.52 -1.03
CA GLN A 409 3.53 -31.46 -1.22
C GLN A 409 3.88 -30.29 -2.15
N ALA A 410 4.91 -29.53 -1.78
CA ALA A 410 5.33 -28.35 -2.49
C ALA A 410 6.85 -28.21 -2.50
N THR A 411 7.41 -27.81 -3.63
CA THR A 411 8.82 -27.40 -3.73
C THR A 411 8.90 -25.87 -3.62
N CYS A 412 9.65 -25.40 -2.61
CA CYS A 412 9.96 -23.99 -2.41
C CYS A 412 11.35 -23.69 -2.96
N ILE A 413 11.44 -22.87 -4.01
CA ILE A 413 12.70 -22.55 -4.69
C ILE A 413 12.80 -21.04 -4.93
N ASP A 414 14.01 -20.50 -4.86
CA ASP A 414 14.28 -19.10 -5.19
C ASP A 414 15.36 -19.01 -6.27
N VAL A 415 14.89 -18.86 -7.51
CA VAL A 415 15.72 -18.66 -8.70
C VAL A 415 15.04 -17.58 -9.54
N ALA A 416 15.71 -16.45 -9.71
CA ALA A 416 15.22 -15.21 -10.33
C ALA A 416 14.02 -14.54 -9.62
N ASN A 417 13.10 -15.31 -9.02
CA ASN A 417 12.18 -14.92 -7.95
C ASN A 417 11.82 -16.18 -7.11
N PRO A 418 11.42 -16.01 -5.85
CA PRO A 418 10.81 -17.08 -5.05
C PRO A 418 9.54 -17.66 -5.69
N CYS A 419 9.48 -18.99 -5.79
CA CYS A 419 8.38 -19.76 -6.35
C CYS A 419 8.06 -20.98 -5.48
N VAL A 420 6.78 -21.36 -5.48
CA VAL A 420 6.22 -22.55 -4.83
C VAL A 420 5.56 -23.39 -5.92
N PHE A 421 5.96 -24.65 -6.03
CA PHE A 421 5.45 -25.58 -7.04
C PHE A 421 4.70 -26.74 -6.39
N VAL A 422 3.44 -26.93 -6.78
CA VAL A 422 2.58 -28.03 -6.33
C VAL A 422 2.09 -28.84 -7.52
N GLN A 423 1.90 -30.15 -7.36
CA GLN A 423 1.36 -30.96 -8.45
C GLN A 423 -0.15 -30.77 -8.58
N ALA A 424 -0.65 -30.55 -9.80
CA ALA A 424 -2.08 -30.38 -10.07
C ALA A 424 -2.93 -31.56 -9.54
N LYS A 425 -2.38 -32.78 -9.62
CA LYS A 425 -3.05 -34.01 -9.14
C LYS A 425 -3.30 -34.01 -7.63
N GLU A 426 -2.43 -33.39 -6.83
CA GLU A 426 -2.59 -33.31 -5.36
C GLU A 426 -3.67 -32.31 -4.95
N LEU A 427 -3.99 -31.36 -5.85
CA LEU A 427 -5.11 -30.45 -5.71
C LEU A 427 -6.41 -31.05 -6.26
N GLY A 428 -6.37 -32.24 -6.85
CA GLY A 428 -7.53 -32.91 -7.46
C GLY A 428 -7.97 -32.28 -8.78
N VAL A 429 -7.09 -31.57 -9.49
CA VAL A 429 -7.42 -30.86 -10.73
C VAL A 429 -6.55 -31.29 -11.91
N ARG A 430 -7.01 -30.97 -13.13
CA ARG A 430 -6.22 -31.16 -14.35
C ARG A 430 -5.04 -30.18 -14.39
N GLY A 431 -3.93 -30.58 -14.98
CA GLY A 431 -2.76 -29.69 -15.15
C GLY A 431 -2.86 -28.71 -16.31
N ASP A 432 -3.77 -28.95 -17.25
CA ASP A 432 -3.94 -28.16 -18.47
C ASP A 432 -5.02 -27.06 -18.37
N LEU A 433 -5.56 -26.80 -17.18
CA LEU A 433 -6.62 -25.80 -16.96
C LEU A 433 -6.27 -24.44 -17.59
N THR A 434 -7.26 -23.85 -18.26
CA THR A 434 -7.19 -22.49 -18.79
C THR A 434 -7.25 -21.46 -17.65
N PRO A 435 -6.80 -20.21 -17.88
CA PRO A 435 -6.92 -19.12 -16.89
C PRO A 435 -8.36 -18.92 -16.40
N ASP A 436 -9.35 -19.06 -17.29
CA ASP A 436 -10.77 -18.88 -16.97
C ASP A 436 -11.33 -20.06 -16.15
N GLU A 437 -10.90 -21.29 -16.44
CA GLU A 437 -11.24 -22.46 -15.61
C GLU A 437 -10.64 -22.34 -14.20
N ILE A 438 -9.38 -21.91 -14.07
CA ILE A 438 -8.76 -21.70 -12.75
C ILE A 438 -9.51 -20.61 -11.97
N THR A 439 -9.88 -19.52 -12.65
CA THR A 439 -10.61 -18.40 -12.05
C THR A 439 -12.01 -18.82 -11.60
N SER A 440 -12.67 -19.68 -12.36
CA SER A 440 -14.04 -20.14 -12.09
C SER A 440 -14.10 -21.33 -11.14
N HIS A 441 -12.97 -21.98 -10.86
CA HIS A 441 -12.93 -23.16 -9.99
C HIS A 441 -13.25 -22.77 -8.53
N PRO A 442 -14.19 -23.48 -7.86
CA PRO A 442 -14.47 -23.26 -6.45
C PRO A 442 -13.21 -23.43 -5.60
N ASP A 443 -12.87 -22.42 -4.81
CA ASP A 443 -11.82 -22.41 -3.78
C ASP A 443 -10.37 -22.71 -4.21
N LEU A 444 -10.09 -23.06 -5.48
CA LEU A 444 -8.73 -23.38 -5.94
C LEU A 444 -7.77 -22.20 -5.73
N LEU A 445 -8.16 -21.00 -6.14
CA LEU A 445 -7.34 -19.80 -5.93
C LEU A 445 -7.12 -19.49 -4.44
N LYS A 446 -8.11 -19.75 -3.59
CA LYS A 446 -7.99 -19.55 -2.14
C LYS A 446 -7.02 -20.56 -1.52
N ARG A 447 -7.12 -21.83 -1.92
CA ARG A 447 -6.23 -22.91 -1.47
C ARG A 447 -4.79 -22.66 -1.92
N LEU A 448 -4.61 -22.25 -3.18
CA LEU A 448 -3.30 -21.85 -3.69
C LEU A 448 -2.74 -20.65 -2.93
N ASP A 449 -3.52 -19.60 -2.63
CA ASP A 449 -3.03 -18.48 -1.84
C ASP A 449 -2.69 -18.86 -0.39
N SER A 450 -3.45 -19.77 0.23
CA SER A 450 -3.14 -20.33 1.56
C SER A 450 -1.77 -21.02 1.57
N ILE A 451 -1.55 -21.96 0.65
CA ILE A 451 -0.27 -22.67 0.49
C ILE A 451 0.86 -21.67 0.23
N ARG A 452 0.65 -20.71 -0.68
CA ARG A 452 1.63 -19.67 -1.02
C ARG A 452 2.05 -18.86 0.20
N ARG A 453 1.11 -18.47 1.05
CA ARG A 453 1.40 -17.69 2.27
C ARG A 453 2.16 -18.51 3.31
N GLN A 454 1.78 -19.77 3.54
CA GLN A 454 2.48 -20.65 4.47
C GLN A 454 3.93 -20.90 4.01
N ALA A 455 4.10 -21.19 2.72
CA ALA A 455 5.41 -21.31 2.11
C ALA A 455 6.22 -20.01 2.20
N GLY A 456 5.61 -18.85 1.95
CA GLY A 456 6.27 -17.55 2.09
C GLY A 456 6.85 -17.31 3.49
N VAL A 457 6.12 -17.71 4.54
CA VAL A 457 6.64 -17.67 5.92
C VAL A 457 7.79 -18.66 6.11
N LYS A 458 7.64 -19.91 5.65
CA LYS A 458 8.68 -20.94 5.79
C LYS A 458 9.97 -20.60 5.02
N MET A 459 9.85 -19.89 3.89
CA MET A 459 10.96 -19.38 3.09
C MET A 459 11.65 -18.16 3.72
N GLY A 460 11.13 -17.62 4.82
CA GLY A 460 11.68 -16.42 5.48
C GLY A 460 11.34 -15.10 4.79
N ILE A 461 10.38 -15.09 3.86
CA ILE A 461 9.98 -13.88 3.11
C ILE A 461 9.14 -12.94 3.99
N ALA A 462 8.36 -13.49 4.92
CA ALA A 462 7.54 -12.71 5.85
C ALA A 462 7.44 -13.37 7.22
N LYS A 463 7.04 -12.60 8.24
CA LYS A 463 6.91 -13.07 9.64
C LYS A 463 5.62 -13.83 9.91
N SER A 464 4.58 -13.56 9.12
CA SER A 464 3.25 -14.18 9.25
C SER A 464 2.58 -14.28 7.88
N THR A 465 1.58 -15.14 7.75
CA THR A 465 0.83 -15.36 6.50
C THR A 465 0.14 -14.10 5.98
N ASP A 466 -0.20 -13.16 6.86
CA ASP A 466 -0.84 -11.89 6.50
C ASP A 466 0.14 -10.84 5.96
N THR A 467 1.43 -11.02 6.23
CA THR A 467 2.49 -10.09 5.82
C THR A 467 3.26 -10.56 4.59
N VAL A 468 2.87 -11.68 3.98
CA VAL A 468 3.49 -12.19 2.75
C VAL A 468 3.13 -11.28 1.57
N PRO A 469 4.11 -10.69 0.86
CA PRO A 469 3.85 -9.85 -0.30
C PRO A 469 3.00 -10.56 -1.35
N GLY A 470 2.14 -9.82 -2.06
CA GLY A 470 1.29 -10.40 -3.10
C GLY A 470 2.08 -10.90 -4.32
N SER A 471 3.26 -10.32 -4.58
CA SER A 471 4.07 -10.68 -5.74
C SER A 471 5.05 -11.84 -5.51
N ILE A 472 5.45 -12.15 -4.27
CA ILE A 472 6.34 -13.28 -3.94
C ILE A 472 5.94 -14.02 -2.65
N PRO A 473 6.16 -15.34 -2.56
CA PRO A 473 6.55 -16.20 -3.68
C PRO A 473 5.40 -16.32 -4.69
N LYS A 474 5.72 -16.63 -5.95
CA LYS A 474 4.72 -17.07 -6.92
C LYS A 474 4.27 -18.48 -6.57
N ILE A 475 3.01 -18.83 -6.79
CA ILE A 475 2.55 -20.23 -6.68
C ILE A 475 2.16 -20.77 -8.04
N CYS A 476 2.60 -21.98 -8.35
CA CYS A 476 2.44 -22.61 -9.64
C CYS A 476 1.96 -24.06 -9.49
N MET A 477 1.00 -24.45 -10.33
CA MET A 477 0.65 -25.86 -10.50
C MET A 477 1.51 -26.45 -11.62
N VAL A 478 2.03 -27.66 -11.39
CA VAL A 478 2.79 -28.43 -12.37
C VAL A 478 2.15 -29.78 -12.65
N SER A 479 2.30 -30.29 -13.87
CA SER A 479 1.91 -31.66 -14.21
C SER A 479 2.75 -32.22 -15.34
N ALA A 480 2.73 -33.54 -15.46
CA ALA A 480 3.26 -34.22 -16.63
C ALA A 480 2.55 -33.74 -17.91
N PRO A 481 3.28 -33.69 -19.04
CA PRO A 481 2.69 -33.47 -20.35
C PRO A 481 1.78 -34.64 -20.75
N LYS A 482 0.90 -34.43 -21.74
CA LYS A 482 0.13 -35.55 -22.29
C LYS A 482 1.04 -36.39 -23.20
N PRO A 483 0.91 -37.73 -23.19
CA PRO A 483 1.65 -38.58 -24.12
C PRO A 483 1.30 -38.26 -25.58
N ASN A 484 2.29 -38.36 -26.48
CA ASN A 484 2.11 -38.27 -27.94
C ASN A 484 1.52 -36.94 -28.46
N GLU A 485 1.78 -35.82 -27.79
CA GLU A 485 1.43 -34.50 -28.34
C GLU A 485 2.27 -34.18 -29.58
N LYS A 486 1.65 -33.44 -30.54
CA LYS A 486 2.32 -33.01 -31.78
C LYS A 486 3.49 -32.07 -31.51
N GLU A 487 3.37 -31.25 -30.47
CA GLU A 487 4.41 -30.35 -29.99
C GLU A 487 4.79 -30.79 -28.57
N PRO A 488 5.84 -31.61 -28.42
CA PRO A 488 6.20 -32.15 -27.12
C PRO A 488 6.72 -31.03 -26.21
N VAL A 489 6.31 -31.10 -24.94
CA VAL A 489 6.85 -30.27 -23.85
C VAL A 489 7.33 -31.17 -22.73
N ASP A 490 8.22 -30.67 -21.87
CA ASP A 490 8.77 -31.43 -20.76
C ASP A 490 7.83 -31.43 -19.55
N LEU A 491 7.08 -30.35 -19.34
CA LEU A 491 6.14 -30.19 -18.23
C LEU A 491 5.12 -29.11 -18.53
N LEU A 492 3.94 -29.24 -17.93
CA LEU A 492 2.91 -28.20 -17.95
C LEU A 492 3.03 -27.34 -16.70
N VAL A 493 2.90 -26.03 -16.88
CA VAL A 493 2.94 -25.04 -15.78
C VAL A 493 1.76 -24.09 -15.88
N ARG A 494 1.07 -23.87 -14.74
CA ARG A 494 0.05 -22.83 -14.57
C ARG A 494 0.44 -21.96 -13.38
N ALA A 495 0.87 -20.73 -13.67
CA ALA A 495 1.35 -19.81 -12.65
C ALA A 495 0.23 -18.87 -12.16
N ILE A 496 0.18 -18.61 -10.87
CA ILE A 496 -0.63 -17.56 -10.26
C ILE A 496 0.27 -16.39 -9.89
N SER A 497 -0.13 -15.18 -10.29
CA SER A 497 0.60 -13.95 -9.97
C SER A 497 -0.37 -12.91 -9.43
N VAL A 498 -0.09 -12.39 -8.23
CA VAL A 498 -0.94 -11.40 -7.53
C VAL A 498 -2.42 -11.80 -7.50
N GLY A 499 -2.66 -13.08 -7.17
CA GLY A 499 -4.01 -13.66 -7.07
C GLY A 499 -4.71 -13.99 -8.38
N GLN A 500 -4.08 -13.75 -9.54
CA GLN A 500 -4.67 -14.01 -10.86
C GLN A 500 -3.91 -15.11 -11.61
N PRO A 501 -4.61 -16.03 -12.30
CA PRO A 501 -3.98 -16.95 -13.24
C PRO A 501 -3.26 -16.18 -14.35
N HIS A 502 -1.99 -16.50 -14.55
CA HIS A 502 -1.19 -15.88 -15.59
C HIS A 502 -1.54 -16.49 -16.95
N LYS A 503 -1.77 -15.64 -17.96
CA LYS A 503 -2.22 -16.09 -19.30
C LYS A 503 -1.14 -16.83 -20.10
N ALA A 504 0.13 -16.62 -19.77
CA ALA A 504 1.28 -17.37 -20.29
C ALA A 504 2.12 -17.90 -19.10
N VAL A 505 3.44 -17.72 -19.09
CA VAL A 505 4.27 -17.94 -17.90
C VAL A 505 5.24 -16.76 -17.68
N PRO A 506 5.44 -16.27 -16.44
CA PRO A 506 6.51 -15.32 -16.15
C PRO A 506 7.89 -15.96 -16.41
N ILE A 507 8.85 -15.24 -17.01
CA ILE A 507 10.21 -15.78 -17.24
C ILE A 507 10.87 -16.22 -15.93
N THR A 508 10.65 -15.47 -14.84
CA THR A 508 11.18 -15.83 -13.51
C THR A 508 10.65 -17.17 -13.01
N VAL A 509 9.37 -17.48 -13.28
CA VAL A 509 8.79 -18.81 -13.00
C VAL A 509 9.41 -19.87 -13.92
N ALA A 510 9.64 -19.53 -15.19
CA ALA A 510 10.23 -20.47 -16.16
C ALA A 510 11.68 -20.87 -15.78
N LEU A 511 12.47 -19.93 -15.28
CA LEU A 511 13.81 -20.16 -14.74
C LEU A 511 13.75 -21.04 -13.48
N ALA A 512 12.85 -20.70 -12.54
CA ALA A 512 12.65 -21.43 -11.31
C ALA A 512 12.19 -22.88 -11.55
N VAL A 513 11.26 -23.09 -12.49
CA VAL A 513 10.76 -24.44 -12.78
C VAL A 513 11.80 -25.28 -13.52
N SER A 514 12.58 -24.68 -14.43
CA SER A 514 13.68 -25.38 -15.11
C SER A 514 14.75 -25.83 -14.12
N SER A 515 15.00 -25.01 -13.08
CA SER A 515 15.92 -25.38 -12.00
C SER A 515 15.34 -26.46 -11.10
N ALA A 516 14.08 -26.31 -10.68
CA ALA A 516 13.39 -27.28 -9.84
C ALA A 516 13.26 -28.66 -10.51
N ALA A 517 13.10 -28.72 -11.84
CA ALA A 517 13.06 -29.98 -12.60
C ALA A 517 14.33 -30.82 -12.45
N ARG A 518 15.46 -30.22 -12.04
CA ARG A 518 16.74 -30.91 -11.77
C ARG A 518 16.97 -31.20 -10.28
N VAL A 519 16.10 -30.73 -9.39
CA VAL A 519 16.18 -31.01 -7.95
C VAL A 519 15.55 -32.38 -7.68
N ALA A 520 16.39 -33.36 -7.32
CA ALA A 520 15.95 -34.71 -7.01
C ALA A 520 14.92 -34.71 -5.87
N GLY A 521 13.79 -35.40 -6.07
CA GLY A 521 12.72 -35.49 -5.09
C GLY A 521 11.82 -34.26 -4.97
N SER A 522 12.00 -33.26 -5.85
CA SER A 522 11.09 -32.11 -5.94
C SER A 522 9.77 -32.49 -6.61
N THR A 523 8.72 -31.71 -6.33
CA THR A 523 7.41 -31.87 -6.98
C THR A 523 7.46 -31.61 -8.48
N VAL A 524 8.44 -30.82 -8.93
CA VAL A 524 8.65 -30.48 -10.34
C VAL A 524 9.37 -31.60 -11.07
N GLU A 525 10.43 -32.19 -10.50
CA GLU A 525 11.13 -33.34 -11.08
C GLU A 525 10.18 -34.52 -11.26
N ALA A 526 9.30 -34.76 -10.28
CA ALA A 526 8.26 -35.79 -10.36
C ALA A 526 7.21 -35.54 -11.45
N ALA A 527 7.01 -34.29 -11.86
CA ALA A 527 6.09 -33.90 -12.93
C ALA A 527 6.77 -33.75 -14.30
N THR A 528 8.11 -33.80 -14.36
CA THR A 528 8.86 -33.57 -15.61
C THR A 528 8.97 -34.86 -16.41
N SER A 529 8.78 -34.76 -17.73
CA SER A 529 8.98 -35.84 -18.70
C SER A 529 10.39 -36.43 -18.57
N LYS A 530 10.48 -37.76 -18.64
CA LYS A 530 11.78 -38.46 -18.70
C LYS A 530 12.40 -38.43 -20.09
N SER A 531 11.61 -38.09 -21.11
CA SER A 531 12.06 -37.89 -22.49
C SER A 531 12.03 -36.40 -22.80
N PRO A 532 13.19 -35.73 -22.90
CA PRO A 532 13.24 -34.30 -23.14
C PRO A 532 12.68 -33.96 -24.53
N ALA A 533 11.92 -32.88 -24.63
CA ALA A 533 11.38 -32.37 -25.89
C ALA A 533 12.48 -31.88 -26.84
N THR A 534 13.58 -31.36 -26.29
CA THR A 534 14.76 -30.92 -27.04
C THR A 534 16.00 -30.99 -26.14
N GLU A 535 17.18 -31.19 -26.73
CA GLU A 535 18.45 -31.13 -26.02
C GLU A 535 18.86 -29.70 -25.61
N ALA A 536 18.22 -28.68 -26.22
CA ALA A 536 18.57 -27.28 -26.01
C ALA A 536 18.17 -26.73 -24.62
N GLY A 537 17.31 -27.42 -23.86
CA GLY A 537 16.87 -26.96 -22.55
C GLY A 537 15.52 -27.54 -22.13
N THR A 538 14.83 -26.84 -21.22
CA THR A 538 13.51 -27.25 -20.73
C THR A 538 12.40 -26.52 -21.46
N THR A 539 11.51 -27.27 -22.11
CA THR A 539 10.33 -26.77 -22.83
C THR A 539 9.11 -26.82 -21.92
N ILE A 540 8.57 -25.66 -21.58
CA ILE A 540 7.47 -25.50 -20.63
C ILE A 540 6.17 -25.21 -21.39
N GLY A 541 5.16 -26.05 -21.23
CA GLY A 541 3.82 -25.81 -21.74
C GLY A 541 3.00 -24.94 -20.79
N HIS A 542 2.66 -23.73 -21.21
CA HIS A 542 1.82 -22.77 -20.46
C HIS A 542 0.49 -22.52 -21.17
N ALA A 543 -0.37 -21.68 -20.57
CA ALA A 543 -1.75 -21.46 -21.03
C ALA A 543 -1.89 -20.79 -22.42
N SER A 544 -0.79 -20.43 -23.09
CA SER A 544 -0.80 -19.74 -24.40
C SER A 544 0.14 -20.40 -25.41
N GLY A 545 0.75 -21.53 -25.07
CA GLY A 545 1.79 -22.18 -25.87
C GLY A 545 2.98 -22.60 -25.02
N ASN A 546 4.17 -22.57 -25.61
CA ASN A 546 5.38 -23.19 -25.12
C ASN A 546 6.49 -22.16 -24.89
N LEU A 547 7.37 -22.48 -23.94
CA LEU A 547 8.55 -21.68 -23.66
C LEU A 547 9.76 -22.58 -23.46
N LEU A 548 10.76 -22.44 -24.34
CA LEU A 548 12.08 -23.01 -24.15
C LEU A 548 12.94 -22.13 -23.22
N VAL A 549 13.52 -22.74 -22.20
CA VAL A 549 14.54 -22.15 -21.34
C VAL A 549 15.84 -22.92 -21.54
N GLY A 550 16.83 -22.26 -22.15
CA GLY A 550 18.20 -22.77 -22.17
C GLY A 550 18.79 -22.62 -20.77
N ALA A 551 19.35 -23.69 -20.22
CA ALA A 551 19.84 -23.70 -18.85
C ALA A 551 21.20 -24.41 -18.79
N GLN A 552 22.18 -23.74 -18.21
CA GLN A 552 23.50 -24.30 -17.93
C GLN A 552 23.58 -24.54 -16.42
N PHE A 553 23.87 -25.78 -16.07
CA PHE A 553 24.01 -26.21 -14.69
C PHE A 553 25.46 -26.57 -14.40
N ASP A 554 25.97 -26.13 -13.25
CA ASP A 554 27.13 -26.76 -12.62
C ASP A 554 26.61 -27.67 -11.50
N LYS A 555 26.75 -28.98 -11.69
CA LYS A 555 26.10 -30.01 -10.87
C LYS A 555 24.58 -29.81 -10.82
N ASN A 556 24.04 -29.31 -9.71
CA ASN A 556 22.61 -29.08 -9.50
C ASN A 556 22.26 -27.59 -9.40
N GLU A 557 23.25 -26.69 -9.54
CA GLU A 557 23.04 -25.25 -9.44
C GLU A 557 22.94 -24.63 -10.84
N LEU A 558 21.91 -23.81 -11.05
CA LEU A 558 21.75 -23.07 -12.29
C LEU A 558 22.76 -21.91 -12.30
N VAL A 559 23.83 -22.03 -13.09
CA VAL A 559 24.89 -21.01 -13.20
C VAL A 559 24.57 -19.97 -14.26
N ALA A 560 23.88 -20.37 -15.33
CA ALA A 560 23.39 -19.45 -16.35
C ALA A 560 22.10 -19.98 -16.96
N ALA A 561 21.21 -19.07 -17.35
CA ALA A 561 20.06 -19.43 -18.15
C ALA A 561 19.82 -18.39 -19.23
N THR A 562 19.48 -18.89 -20.41
CA THR A 562 19.23 -18.10 -21.61
C THR A 562 17.78 -18.26 -22.03
N VAL A 563 17.11 -17.14 -22.24
CA VAL A 563 15.75 -17.09 -22.74
C VAL A 563 15.66 -16.10 -23.89
N PHE A 564 15.01 -16.50 -24.97
CA PHE A 564 14.78 -15.63 -26.13
C PHE A 564 13.43 -14.94 -26.03
N ARG A 565 13.43 -13.63 -26.25
CA ARG A 565 12.25 -12.77 -26.16
C ARG A 565 12.19 -11.79 -27.30
N THR A 566 11.14 -10.99 -27.29
CA THR A 566 10.96 -9.85 -28.18
C THR A 566 10.45 -8.69 -27.36
N ALA A 567 10.78 -7.46 -27.76
CA ALA A 567 10.22 -6.24 -27.18
C ALA A 567 9.85 -5.26 -28.29
N ARG A 568 9.01 -4.27 -27.96
CA ARG A 568 8.62 -3.21 -28.88
C ARG A 568 8.23 -1.95 -28.12
N ARG A 569 8.80 -0.80 -28.52
CA ARG A 569 8.32 0.53 -28.14
C ARG A 569 6.96 0.77 -28.78
N LEU A 570 5.93 1.01 -27.97
CA LEU A 570 4.55 1.24 -28.42
C LEU A 570 4.21 2.73 -28.42
N PHE A 571 4.79 3.49 -27.50
CA PHE A 571 4.63 4.93 -27.36
C PHE A 571 5.86 5.54 -26.70
N ASP A 572 6.18 6.77 -27.07
CA ASP A 572 7.23 7.59 -26.45
C ASP A 572 6.73 9.04 -26.42
N GLY A 573 6.78 9.68 -25.26
CA GLY A 573 6.27 11.04 -25.12
C GLY A 573 5.98 11.42 -23.69
N LYS A 574 4.91 12.19 -23.49
CA LYS A 574 4.45 12.62 -22.16
C LYS A 574 3.27 11.77 -21.72
N ILE A 575 3.39 11.18 -20.54
CA ILE A 575 2.27 10.55 -19.85
C ILE A 575 1.60 11.53 -18.91
N TYR A 576 0.30 11.37 -18.69
CA TYR A 576 -0.51 12.25 -17.86
C TYR A 576 -1.24 11.47 -16.78
N TRP A 577 -1.39 12.07 -15.59
CA TRP A 577 -2.19 11.50 -14.50
C TRP A 577 -2.85 12.59 -13.66
N LYS A 578 -3.83 12.18 -12.84
CA LYS A 578 -4.58 13.06 -11.93
C LYS A 578 -3.97 13.01 -10.52
N SER A 579 -4.16 14.08 -9.75
CA SER A 579 -3.69 14.16 -8.35
C SER A 579 -4.44 13.18 -7.46
#